data_AF-A0A6N8APF4-F1
#
_entry.id   AF-A0A6N8APF4-F1
#
_cell.length_a   1.000
_cell.length_b   1.000
_cell.length_c   1.000
_cell.angle_alpha   90.00
_cell.angle_beta   90.00
_cell.angle_gamma   90.00
#
_symmetry.space_group_name_H-M   'P 1'
#
loop_
_entity.id
_entity.type
_entity.pdbx_description
1 polymer ?
#
loop_
_entity_poly.entity_id
_entity_poly.type
_entity_poly.pdbx_seq_one_letter_code
_entity_poly.pdbx_strand_id
1 'polypeptide(L)'
;MSASNAFANDLLTAVFKTGDFGATYIALHTADTGAAGTQATSEATYTGYARQQVATADWTVAGADFQNGLAIEFPEVTGAAGAVLTHFTIGNGATGAGKVLLRGKLANPVTVAVGQELRFKAGDMTGAVSTAAPV
;
A
#
# COMPACT_ATOMS: atom_id res chain seq x y z
N MET A 1 -9.71 -8.50 -11.00
CA MET A 1 -8.67 -8.46 -9.94
C MET A 1 -9.26 -9.00 -8.65
N SER A 2 -9.07 -10.29 -8.37
CA SER A 2 -9.52 -10.92 -7.13
C SER A 2 -8.68 -10.37 -5.97
N ALA A 3 -9.32 -9.90 -4.90
CA ALA A 3 -8.64 -9.79 -3.63
C ALA A 3 -8.05 -11.17 -3.26
N SER A 4 -6.91 -11.20 -2.56
CA SER A 4 -6.30 -12.47 -2.15
C SER A 4 -7.26 -13.25 -1.25
N ASN A 5 -7.25 -14.59 -1.27
CA ASN A 5 -8.08 -15.41 -0.37
C ASN A 5 -7.89 -15.03 1.11
N ALA A 6 -6.71 -14.50 1.45
CA ALA A 6 -6.40 -14.00 2.78
C ALA A 6 -7.17 -12.72 3.13
N PHE A 7 -7.33 -11.77 2.20
CA PHE A 7 -8.16 -10.57 2.41
C PHE A 7 -9.63 -10.94 2.62
N ALA A 8 -10.16 -11.88 1.84
CA ALA A 8 -11.55 -12.31 1.98
C ALA A 8 -11.84 -12.89 3.38
N ASN A 9 -10.91 -13.68 3.92
CA ASN A 9 -11.03 -14.25 5.27
C ASN A 9 -10.85 -13.19 6.38
N ASP A 10 -9.91 -12.27 6.22
CA ASP A 10 -9.69 -11.18 7.17
C ASP A 10 -10.92 -10.25 7.20
N LEU A 11 -11.54 -10.00 6.03
CA LEU A 11 -12.78 -9.23 5.90
C LEU A 11 -13.97 -9.94 6.54
N LEU A 12 -14.14 -11.23 6.28
CA LEU A 12 -15.22 -12.00 6.88
C LEU A 12 -15.11 -11.99 8.41
N THR A 13 -13.89 -12.10 8.93
CA THR A 13 -13.63 -12.03 10.38
C THR A 13 -13.96 -10.65 10.93
N ALA A 14 -13.51 -9.59 10.27
CA ALA A 14 -13.81 -8.22 10.69
C ALA A 14 -15.30 -7.91 10.71
N VAL A 15 -16.03 -8.28 9.66
CA VAL A 15 -17.46 -7.97 9.52
C VAL A 15 -18.32 -8.79 10.48
N PHE A 16 -18.05 -10.09 10.61
CA PHE A 16 -18.97 -11.00 11.31
C PHE A 16 -18.51 -11.43 12.71
N LYS A 17 -17.31 -11.04 13.14
CA LYS A 17 -16.77 -11.49 14.44
C LYS A 17 -16.22 -10.36 15.31
N THR A 18 -15.32 -9.53 14.78
CA THR A 18 -14.57 -8.58 15.62
C THR A 18 -15.08 -7.15 15.53
N GLY A 19 -15.69 -6.75 14.42
CA GLY A 19 -15.99 -5.34 14.11
C GLY A 19 -14.77 -4.50 13.81
N ASP A 20 -13.57 -5.10 13.79
CA ASP A 20 -12.29 -4.44 13.57
C ASP A 20 -11.46 -5.22 12.54
N PHE A 21 -10.95 -4.50 11.55
CA PHE A 21 -10.12 -5.01 10.46
C PHE A 21 -8.61 -4.93 10.78
N GLY A 22 -8.25 -4.36 11.94
CA GLY A 22 -6.89 -4.24 12.43
C GLY A 22 -6.09 -3.12 11.73
N ALA A 23 -4.87 -2.90 12.22
CA ALA A 23 -3.97 -1.91 11.64
C ALA A 23 -3.54 -2.29 10.21
N THR A 24 -3.57 -1.32 9.31
CA THR A 24 -3.08 -1.47 7.93
C THR A 24 -1.90 -0.54 7.69
N TYR A 25 -1.03 -0.93 6.75
CA TYR A 25 0.25 -0.29 6.49
C TYR A 25 0.47 -0.14 4.99
N ILE A 26 0.96 1.03 4.57
CA ILE A 26 1.40 1.27 3.20
C ILE A 26 2.87 0.88 3.05
N ALA A 27 3.13 0.06 2.04
CA ALA A 27 4.47 -0.23 1.55
C ALA A 27 4.66 0.37 0.15
N LEU A 28 5.87 0.86 -0.15
CA LEU A 28 6.26 1.36 -1.47
C LEU A 28 7.00 0.26 -2.23
N HIS A 29 6.78 0.20 -3.54
CA HIS A 29 7.34 -0.85 -4.38
C HIS A 29 7.91 -0.33 -5.69
N THR A 30 8.95 -1.00 -6.16
CA THR A 30 9.59 -0.75 -7.45
C THR A 30 8.80 -1.34 -8.63
N ALA A 31 7.92 -2.30 -8.37
CA ALA A 31 7.04 -2.93 -9.35
C ALA A 31 5.73 -3.42 -8.68
N ASP A 32 4.71 -3.77 -9.47
CA ASP A 32 3.50 -4.43 -8.96
C ASP A 32 3.87 -5.76 -8.28
N THR A 33 3.37 -5.99 -7.07
CA THR A 33 3.59 -7.23 -6.31
C THR A 33 2.91 -8.44 -6.95
N GLY A 34 1.93 -8.22 -7.81
CA GLY A 34 1.05 -9.25 -8.35
C GLY A 34 0.07 -9.79 -7.31
N ALA A 35 -0.80 -10.71 -7.74
CA ALA A 35 -1.88 -11.28 -6.91
C ALA A 35 -1.40 -12.32 -5.89
N ALA A 36 -0.26 -12.96 -6.13
CA ALA A 36 0.36 -13.91 -5.21
C ALA A 36 1.50 -13.30 -4.39
N GLY A 37 1.79 -12.01 -4.58
CA GLY A 37 2.86 -11.30 -3.88
C GLY A 37 2.52 -11.02 -2.42
N THR A 38 3.58 -10.69 -1.68
CA THR A 38 3.51 -10.21 -0.30
C THR A 38 3.91 -8.73 -0.26
N GLN A 39 3.75 -8.06 0.88
CA GLN A 39 4.26 -6.68 1.01
C GLN A 39 5.79 -6.61 0.91
N ALA A 40 6.52 -7.71 1.07
CA ALA A 40 7.97 -7.76 0.82
C ALA A 40 8.33 -7.94 -0.66
N THR A 41 7.36 -8.25 -1.53
CA THR A 41 7.62 -8.41 -2.97
C THR A 41 7.92 -7.04 -3.58
N SER A 42 9.10 -6.88 -4.18
CA SER A 42 9.54 -5.63 -4.82
C SER A 42 9.51 -4.39 -3.91
N GLU A 43 9.56 -4.59 -2.59
CA GLU A 43 9.48 -3.51 -1.61
C GLU A 43 10.69 -2.57 -1.67
N ALA A 44 10.49 -1.30 -1.32
CA ALA A 44 11.56 -0.33 -1.14
C ALA A 44 12.55 -0.79 -0.06
N THR A 45 13.84 -0.62 -0.34
CA THR A 45 14.93 -1.06 0.54
C THR A 45 15.91 0.06 0.90
N TYR A 46 15.51 1.33 0.71
CA TYR A 46 16.36 2.46 1.05
C TYR A 46 16.58 2.57 2.57
N THR A 47 17.73 3.08 2.99
CA THR A 47 18.05 3.21 4.42
C THR A 47 17.16 4.28 5.05
N GLY A 48 16.49 3.94 6.15
CA GLY A 48 15.47 4.80 6.79
C GLY A 48 14.03 4.40 6.45
N TYR A 49 13.82 3.58 5.43
CA TYR A 49 12.49 3.16 5.02
C TYR A 49 11.75 2.40 6.14
N ALA A 50 10.51 2.82 6.39
CA ALA A 50 9.54 2.10 7.20
C ALA A 50 8.16 2.23 6.55
N ARG A 51 7.38 1.15 6.59
CA ARG A 51 5.97 1.17 6.17
C ARG A 51 5.19 2.14 7.04
N GLN A 52 4.27 2.88 6.43
CA GLN A 52 3.45 3.86 7.14
C GLN A 52 2.13 3.23 7.57
N GLN A 53 1.79 3.33 8.85
CA GLN A 53 0.47 2.93 9.31
C GLN A 53 -0.58 3.87 8.72
N VAL A 54 -1.69 3.30 8.27
CA VAL A 54 -2.81 4.01 7.67
C VAL A 54 -3.88 4.29 8.71
N ALA A 55 -4.38 5.53 8.75
CA ALA A 55 -5.66 5.82 9.38
C ALA A 55 -6.80 5.76 8.34
N THR A 56 -8.00 5.37 8.77
CA THR A 56 -9.19 5.29 7.91
C THR A 56 -9.56 6.65 7.29
N ALA A 57 -9.28 7.75 8.00
CA ALA A 57 -9.51 9.12 7.52
C ALA A 57 -8.56 9.54 6.39
N ASP A 58 -7.48 8.79 6.14
CA ASP A 58 -6.48 9.13 5.13
C ASP A 58 -6.91 8.71 3.72
N TRP A 59 -8.08 8.10 3.54
CA TRP A 59 -8.53 7.56 2.25
C TRP A 59 -9.89 8.10 1.82
N THR A 60 -10.00 8.41 0.53
CA THR A 60 -11.25 8.68 -0.17
C THR A 60 -11.59 7.46 -1.01
N VAL A 61 -12.81 6.93 -0.87
CA VAL A 61 -13.32 5.81 -1.66
C VAL A 61 -14.54 6.27 -2.45
N ALA A 62 -14.57 5.97 -3.74
CA ALA A 62 -15.70 6.27 -4.62
C ALA A 62 -15.99 5.06 -5.51
N GLY A 63 -17.10 4.37 -5.26
CA GLY A 63 -17.40 3.11 -5.94
C GLY A 63 -16.33 2.07 -5.65
N ALA A 64 -15.57 1.67 -6.67
CA ALA A 64 -14.48 0.70 -6.54
C ALA A 64 -13.09 1.34 -6.55
N ASP A 65 -13.01 2.64 -6.79
CA ASP A 65 -11.77 3.40 -6.82
C ASP A 65 -11.47 3.98 -5.44
N PHE A 66 -10.18 4.07 -5.12
CA PHE A 66 -9.72 4.67 -3.89
C PHE A 66 -8.46 5.50 -4.13
N GLN A 67 -8.31 6.54 -3.32
CA GLN A 67 -7.14 7.40 -3.31
C GLN A 67 -6.85 7.93 -1.92
N ASN A 68 -5.61 8.30 -1.63
CA ASN A 68 -5.31 8.96 -0.36
C ASN A 68 -5.96 10.36 -0.32
N GLY A 69 -6.73 10.63 0.73
CA GLY A 69 -7.38 11.92 1.01
C GLY A 69 -6.48 12.90 1.77
N LEU A 70 -5.43 12.41 2.45
CA LEU A 70 -4.43 13.21 3.14
C LEU A 70 -3.02 12.89 2.64
N ALA A 71 -2.07 13.76 2.96
CA ALA A 71 -0.68 13.54 2.61
C ALA A 71 -0.07 12.40 3.46
N ILE A 72 0.73 11.55 2.81
CA ILE A 72 1.40 10.42 3.44
C ILE A 72 2.90 10.61 3.31
N GLU A 73 3.60 10.56 4.43
CA GLU A 73 5.03 10.85 4.54
C GLU A 73 5.78 9.61 4.99
N PHE A 74 6.87 9.30 4.30
CA PHE A 74 7.79 8.24 4.69
C PHE A 74 9.06 8.85 5.30
N PRO A 75 9.79 8.10 6.14
CA PRO A 75 10.99 8.63 6.77
C PRO A 75 12.06 8.97 5.74
N GLU A 76 12.97 9.85 6.14
CA GLU A 76 14.04 10.33 5.28
C GLU A 76 14.89 9.18 4.70
N VAL A 77 15.20 9.32 3.41
CA VAL A 77 16.17 8.47 2.72
C VAL A 77 17.57 8.83 3.20
N THR A 78 18.15 7.99 4.04
CA THR A 78 19.51 8.18 4.58
C THR A 78 20.58 7.39 3.82
N GLY A 79 20.18 6.54 2.86
CA GLY A 79 21.10 5.70 2.09
C GLY A 79 20.38 4.80 1.07
N ALA A 80 21.15 4.05 0.27
CA ALA A 80 20.66 3.14 -0.77
C ALA A 80 19.67 3.78 -1.77
N ALA A 81 20.15 4.83 -2.47
CA ALA A 81 19.42 5.58 -3.48
C ALA A 81 19.41 4.91 -4.87
N GLY A 82 18.59 5.44 -5.79
CA GLY A 82 18.57 5.09 -7.21
C GLY A 82 17.40 4.19 -7.64
N ALA A 83 16.68 3.60 -6.70
CA ALA A 83 15.46 2.84 -7.01
C ALA A 83 14.32 3.78 -7.45
N VAL A 84 13.52 3.35 -8.43
CA VAL A 84 12.30 4.06 -8.83
C VAL A 84 11.09 3.35 -8.25
N LEU A 85 10.35 4.05 -7.40
CA LEU A 85 9.13 3.58 -6.78
C LEU A 85 7.95 3.92 -7.69
N THR A 86 7.12 2.93 -8.00
CA THR A 86 6.05 3.05 -8.99
C THR A 86 4.71 2.58 -8.45
N HIS A 87 4.71 1.70 -7.44
CA HIS A 87 3.52 1.08 -6.89
C HIS A 87 3.51 1.21 -5.37
N PHE A 88 2.33 1.01 -4.79
CA PHE A 88 2.16 0.88 -3.36
C PHE A 88 1.21 -0.29 -3.04
N THR A 89 1.33 -0.86 -1.85
CA THR A 89 0.34 -1.80 -1.32
C THR A 89 -0.19 -1.30 0.01
N ILE A 90 -1.44 -1.65 0.30
CA ILE A 90 -2.00 -1.59 1.65
C ILE A 90 -2.03 -3.03 2.15
N GLY A 91 -1.40 -3.28 3.29
CA GLY A 91 -1.32 -4.60 3.90
C GLY A 91 -1.35 -4.57 5.42
N ASN A 92 -1.16 -5.72 6.05
CA ASN A 92 -1.32 -5.87 7.51
C ASN A 92 -0.01 -5.99 8.30
N GLY A 93 1.13 -6.05 7.62
CA GLY A 93 2.44 -6.17 8.25
C GLY A 93 3.12 -4.82 8.37
N ALA A 94 3.54 -4.43 9.57
CA ALA A 94 4.44 -3.29 9.77
C ALA A 94 5.82 -3.53 9.14
N THR A 95 6.26 -4.80 9.09
CA THR A 95 7.51 -5.28 8.47
C THR A 95 7.34 -6.71 7.96
N GLY A 96 8.39 -7.28 7.34
CA GLY A 96 8.43 -8.68 6.90
C GLY A 96 7.50 -8.96 5.72
N ALA A 97 7.14 -10.22 5.48
CA ALA A 97 6.34 -10.60 4.31
C ALA A 97 5.05 -9.77 4.20
N GLY A 98 4.21 -9.77 5.23
CA GLY A 98 2.92 -9.06 5.24
C GLY A 98 1.94 -9.54 4.15
N LYS A 99 0.64 -9.41 4.40
CA LYS A 99 -0.38 -9.71 3.38
C LYS A 99 -0.64 -8.47 2.53
N VAL A 100 -0.76 -8.62 1.22
CA VAL A 100 -1.29 -7.57 0.34
C VAL A 100 -2.82 -7.66 0.35
N LEU A 101 -3.46 -6.59 0.81
CA LEU A 101 -4.91 -6.46 0.89
C LEU A 101 -5.43 -5.66 -0.31
N LEU A 102 -4.80 -4.52 -0.57
CA LEU A 102 -5.03 -3.68 -1.74
C LEU A 102 -3.68 -3.30 -2.37
N ARG A 103 -3.69 -3.01 -3.67
CA ARG A 103 -2.52 -2.52 -4.39
C ARG A 103 -2.91 -1.45 -5.38
N GLY A 104 -1.99 -0.54 -5.64
CA GLY A 104 -2.22 0.61 -6.49
C GLY A 104 -0.93 1.15 -7.11
N LYS A 105 -1.09 2.24 -7.85
CA LYS A 105 0.00 2.93 -8.52
C LYS A 105 0.21 4.31 -7.93
N LEU A 106 1.46 4.74 -7.92
CA LEU A 106 1.80 6.13 -7.68
C LEU A 106 1.46 6.91 -8.96
N ALA A 107 0.68 7.98 -8.83
CA ALA A 107 0.34 8.87 -9.95
C ALA A 107 1.61 9.43 -10.61
N ASN A 108 2.60 9.75 -9.77
CA ASN A 108 3.93 10.16 -10.18
C ASN A 108 4.96 9.20 -9.56
N PRO A 109 5.64 8.36 -10.35
CA PRO A 109 6.76 7.57 -9.87
C PRO A 109 7.85 8.44 -9.25
N VAL A 110 8.51 7.94 -8.21
CA VAL A 110 9.51 8.68 -7.45
C VAL A 110 10.84 7.94 -7.47
N THR A 111 11.90 8.63 -7.89
CA THR A 111 13.27 8.13 -7.73
C THR A 111 13.77 8.45 -6.34
N VAL A 112 14.24 7.43 -5.62
CA VAL A 112 14.80 7.56 -4.28
C VAL A 112 16.15 8.28 -4.36
N ALA A 113 16.30 9.42 -3.68
CA ALA A 113 17.57 10.10 -3.47
C ALA A 113 17.82 10.40 -1.98
N VAL A 114 19.09 10.34 -1.56
CA VAL A 114 19.49 10.61 -0.17
C VAL A 114 19.17 12.05 0.20
N GLY A 115 18.67 12.27 1.42
CA GLY A 115 18.26 13.58 1.93
C GLY A 115 16.82 13.96 1.59
N GLN A 116 16.06 13.07 0.94
CA GLN A 116 14.65 13.29 0.65
C GLN A 116 13.76 12.62 1.69
N GLU A 117 12.73 13.34 2.15
CA GLU A 117 11.54 12.75 2.73
C GLU A 117 10.53 12.52 1.61
N LEU A 118 10.04 11.29 1.46
CA LEU A 118 9.08 10.98 0.41
C LEU A 118 7.68 11.34 0.90
N ARG A 119 7.07 12.35 0.27
CA ARG A 119 5.72 12.81 0.57
C ARG A 119 4.81 12.66 -0.63
N PHE A 120 3.70 11.95 -0.43
CA PHE A 120 2.63 11.76 -1.41
C PHE A 120 1.44 12.61 -0.99
N LYS A 121 1.06 13.59 -1.81
CA LYS A 121 -0.10 14.46 -1.56
C LYS A 121 -1.39 13.68 -1.80
N ALA A 122 -2.51 14.24 -1.34
CA ALA A 122 -3.83 13.67 -1.62
C ALA A 122 -3.99 13.45 -3.14
N GLY A 123 -4.42 12.25 -3.54
CA GLY A 123 -4.57 11.84 -4.93
C GLY A 123 -3.31 11.28 -5.61
N ASP A 124 -2.14 11.31 -4.96
CA ASP A 124 -0.91 10.74 -5.55
C ASP A 124 -0.87 9.21 -5.48
N MET A 125 -1.67 8.59 -4.60
CA MET A 125 -1.77 7.14 -4.47
C MET A 125 -3.17 6.70 -4.88
N THR A 126 -3.27 5.99 -6.00
CA THR A 126 -4.56 5.56 -6.55
C THR A 126 -4.61 4.05 -6.79
N GLY A 127 -5.78 3.47 -6.61
CA GLY A 127 -6.04 2.07 -6.92
C GLY A 127 -7.53 1.81 -7.15
N ALA A 128 -7.82 0.62 -7.67
CA ALA A 128 -9.18 0.19 -7.96
C ALA A 128 -9.36 -1.27 -7.58
N VAL A 129 -10.52 -1.58 -6.98
CA VAL A 129 -10.97 -2.95 -6.79
C VAL A 129 -11.77 -3.36 -8.03
N SER A 130 -11.52 -4.55 -8.55
CA SER A 130 -12.27 -5.04 -9.71
C SER A 130 -13.69 -5.43 -9.30
N THR A 131 -14.69 -4.84 -9.95
CA THR A 131 -16.12 -5.18 -9.79
C THR A 131 -16.64 -6.20 -10.81
N ALA A 132 -15.77 -6.67 -11.71
CA ALA A 132 -16.13 -7.71 -12.68
C ALA A 132 -16.59 -8.99 -11.96
N ALA A 133 -17.62 -9.64 -12.51
CA ALA A 133 -18.15 -10.89 -11.98
C ALA A 133 -17.05 -11.97 -11.91
N PRO A 134 -17.03 -12.82 -10.88
CA PRO A 134 -16.14 -13.96 -10.83
C PRO A 134 -16.45 -14.88 -12.04
N VAL A 135 -15.43 -15.18 -12.83
CA VAL A 135 -15.46 -16.21 -13.88
C VAL A 135 -15.28 -17.59 -13.28
#